data_AF-A0A9P2XLH9-F1
#
_entry.id   AF-A0A9P2XLH9-F1
#
_cell.length_a   1.000
_cell.length_b   1.000
_cell.length_c   1.000
_cell.angle_alpha   90.00
_cell.angle_beta   90.00
_cell.angle_gamma   90.00
#
_symmetry.space_group_name_H-M   'P 1'
#
loop_
_entity.id
_entity.type
_entity.pdbx_description
1 polymer ?
#
loop_
_entity_poly.entity_id
_entity_poly.type
_entity_poly.pdbx_seq_one_letter_code
_entity_poly.pdbx_strand_id
1 'polypeptide(L)'
;MNIEQMLSVLNPEIVERLKTAVEIGKWPNGVALTKEQRETCMQAVIAWELKNLPEEQRSGYIDRGTKEEGEVCEDDHHKHEPEFKPIRFV
;
A
#
# COMPACT_ATOMS: atom_id res chain seq x y z
N MET A 1 -21.45 -1.76 1.81
CA MET A 1 -21.35 -2.80 2.87
C MET A 1 -20.38 -2.26 3.90
N ASN A 2 -20.81 -2.07 5.14
CA ASN A 2 -20.03 -1.35 6.16
C ASN A 2 -18.84 -2.19 6.65
N ILE A 3 -17.66 -1.93 6.08
CA ILE A 3 -16.38 -2.55 6.46
C ILE A 3 -16.03 -2.22 7.93
N GLU A 4 -16.63 -1.17 8.49
CA GLU A 4 -16.58 -0.80 9.91
C GLU A 4 -17.08 -1.93 10.84
N GLN A 5 -18.06 -2.72 10.41
CA GLN A 5 -18.50 -3.92 11.14
C GLN A 5 -17.49 -5.09 11.00
N MET A 6 -16.78 -5.19 9.87
CA MET A 6 -15.68 -6.15 9.70
C MET A 6 -14.48 -5.80 10.57
N LEU A 7 -14.16 -4.51 10.73
CA LEU A 7 -13.07 -4.03 11.57
C LEU A 7 -13.22 -4.47 13.04
N SER A 8 -14.45 -4.57 13.55
CA SER A 8 -14.72 -5.03 14.92
C SER A 8 -14.58 -6.55 15.11
N VAL A 9 -14.48 -7.32 14.02
CA VAL A 9 -14.35 -8.80 14.01
C VAL A 9 -13.13 -9.21 13.18
N LEU A 10 -12.10 -8.36 13.06
CA LEU A 10 -10.89 -8.68 12.30
C LEU A 10 -10.10 -9.80 12.97
N ASN A 11 -10.47 -11.02 12.63
CA ASN A 11 -9.71 -12.23 12.88
C ASN A 11 -8.64 -12.38 11.79
N PRO A 12 -7.53 -13.09 12.09
CA PRO A 12 -6.47 -13.34 11.10
C PRO A 12 -7.01 -13.97 9.80
N GLU A 13 -8.01 -14.85 9.90
CA GLU A 13 -8.67 -15.46 8.74
C GLU A 13 -9.38 -14.43 7.83
N ILE A 14 -9.97 -13.39 8.40
CA ILE A 14 -10.64 -12.34 7.62
C ILE A 14 -9.61 -11.47 6.90
N VAL A 15 -8.50 -11.15 7.57
CA VAL A 15 -7.39 -10.39 6.98
C VAL A 15 -6.79 -11.13 5.79
N GLU A 16 -6.62 -12.45 5.89
CA GLU A 16 -6.13 -13.29 4.79
C GLU A 16 -7.10 -13.27 3.59
N ARG A 17 -8.41 -13.39 3.84
CA ARG A 17 -9.43 -13.27 2.79
C ARG A 17 -9.46 -11.89 2.15
N LEU A 18 -9.25 -10.83 2.93
CA LEU A 18 -9.16 -9.46 2.44
C LEU A 18 -7.93 -9.27 1.56
N LYS A 19 -6.76 -9.78 1.97
CA LYS A 19 -5.54 -9.79 1.15
C LYS A 19 -5.78 -10.47 -0.19
N THR A 20 -6.31 -11.69 -0.15
CA THR A 20 -6.64 -12.48 -1.35
C THR A 20 -7.59 -11.73 -2.28
N ALA A 21 -8.63 -11.10 -1.72
CA ALA A 21 -9.60 -10.33 -2.50
C ALA A 21 -8.98 -9.08 -3.15
N VAL A 22 -8.03 -8.42 -2.48
CA VAL A 22 -7.29 -7.27 -3.02
C VAL A 22 -6.31 -7.71 -4.11
N GLU A 23 -5.64 -8.85 -3.95
CA GLU A 23 -4.72 -9.42 -4.94
C GLU A 23 -5.45 -9.80 -6.24
N ILE A 24 -6.58 -10.52 -6.12
CA ILE A 24 -7.37 -10.99 -7.26
C ILE A 24 -8.26 -9.86 -7.82
N GLY A 25 -8.58 -8.85 -7.01
CA GLY A 25 -9.54 -7.79 -7.35
C GLY A 25 -10.99 -8.26 -7.34
N LYS A 26 -11.28 -9.40 -6.72
CA LYS A 26 -12.61 -10.01 -6.62
C LYS A 26 -12.84 -10.56 -5.23
N TRP A 27 -14.06 -10.43 -4.75
CA TRP A 27 -14.55 -11.11 -3.56
C TRP A 27 -14.58 -12.63 -3.78
N PRO A 28 -14.54 -13.45 -2.71
CA PRO A 28 -14.61 -14.92 -2.82
C PRO A 28 -15.92 -15.44 -3.43
N ASN A 29 -16.96 -14.61 -3.47
CA ASN A 29 -18.21 -14.89 -4.17
C ASN A 29 -18.16 -14.62 -5.68
N GLY A 30 -17.00 -14.19 -6.23
CA GLY A 30 -16.80 -13.89 -7.65
C GLY A 30 -17.12 -12.45 -8.07
N VAL A 31 -17.63 -11.61 -7.16
CA VAL A 31 -17.97 -10.21 -7.45
C VAL A 31 -16.70 -9.35 -7.51
N ALA A 32 -16.57 -8.51 -8.52
CA ALA A 32 -15.43 -7.58 -8.62
C ALA A 32 -15.43 -6.55 -7.48
N LEU A 33 -14.25 -6.26 -6.93
CA LEU A 33 -14.08 -5.15 -5.98
C LEU A 33 -14.12 -3.82 -6.74
N THR A 34 -14.84 -2.85 -6.19
CA THR A 34 -14.68 -1.46 -6.63
C THR A 34 -13.33 -0.90 -6.15
N LYS A 35 -12.84 0.15 -6.81
CA LYS A 35 -11.59 0.81 -6.42
C LYS A 35 -11.63 1.28 -4.97
N GLU A 36 -12.72 1.95 -4.59
CA GLU A 36 -12.94 2.44 -3.23
C GLU A 36 -12.95 1.30 -2.20
N GLN A 37 -13.62 0.19 -2.52
CA GLN A 37 -13.62 -1.00 -1.65
C GLN A 37 -12.22 -1.60 -1.51
N ARG A 38 -11.44 -1.65 -2.59
CA ARG A 38 -10.07 -2.15 -2.57
C ARG A 38 -9.17 -1.29 -1.67
N GLU A 39 -9.30 0.03 -1.78
CA GLU A 39 -8.56 0.98 -0.94
C GLU A 39 -8.92 0.79 0.54
N THR A 40 -10.20 0.69 0.88
CA THR A 40 -10.63 0.45 2.27
C THR A 40 -10.16 -0.91 2.80
N CYS A 41 -10.23 -1.97 1.99
CA CYS A 41 -9.76 -3.30 2.39
C CYS A 41 -8.25 -3.29 2.66
N MET A 42 -7.48 -2.60 1.81
CA MET A 42 -6.04 -2.47 1.98
C MET A 42 -5.69 -1.70 3.26
N GLN A 43 -6.37 -0.59 3.53
CA GLN A 43 -6.19 0.17 4.77
C GLN A 43 -6.54 -0.67 6.02
N ALA A 44 -7.61 -1.47 5.96
CA ALA A 44 -7.99 -2.34 7.07
C ALA A 44 -6.94 -3.42 7.37
N VAL A 45 -6.37 -4.04 6.34
CA VAL A 45 -5.28 -5.02 6.47
C VAL A 45 -4.08 -4.36 7.15
N ILE A 46 -3.63 -3.20 6.65
CA ILE A 46 -2.47 -2.48 7.21
C ILE A 46 -2.71 -2.11 8.69
N ALA A 47 -3.90 -1.58 9.01
CA ALA A 47 -4.25 -1.20 10.38
C ALA A 47 -4.26 -2.41 11.35
N TRP A 48 -4.65 -3.58 10.86
CA TRP A 48 -4.58 -4.81 11.65
C TRP A 48 -3.14 -5.29 11.84
N GLU A 49 -2.32 -5.27 10.80
CA GLU A 49 -0.92 -5.67 10.86
C GLU A 49 -0.10 -4.79 11.81
N LEU A 50 -0.38 -3.49 11.84
CA LEU A 50 0.26 -2.58 12.80
C LEU A 50 0.00 -2.96 14.27
N LYS A 51 -1.15 -3.56 14.57
CA LYS A 51 -1.54 -3.95 15.93
C LYS A 51 -1.12 -5.36 16.31
N ASN A 52 -1.07 -6.28 15.33
CA ASN A 52 -0.92 -7.71 15.60
C ASN A 52 0.44 -8.29 15.19
N LEU A 53 1.19 -7.61 14.30
CA LEU A 53 2.44 -8.12 13.74
C LEU A 53 3.62 -7.20 14.08
N PRO A 54 4.82 -7.79 14.33
CA PRO A 54 6.07 -7.04 14.40
C PRO A 54 6.39 -6.42 13.04
N GLU A 55 7.15 -5.32 13.04
CA GLU A 55 7.47 -4.57 11.81
C GLU A 55 7.98 -5.44 10.68
N GLU A 56 8.82 -6.43 11.00
CA GLU A 56 9.43 -7.37 10.06
C GLU A 56 8.42 -8.24 9.28
N GLN A 57 7.21 -8.42 9.81
CA GLN A 57 6.16 -9.25 9.21
C GLN A 57 5.01 -8.41 8.62
N ARG A 58 5.12 -7.08 8.64
CA ARG A 58 4.10 -6.18 8.08
C ARG A 58 4.22 -6.10 6.57
N SER A 59 3.08 -5.92 5.90
CA SER A 59 3.08 -5.69 4.46
C SER A 59 3.83 -4.39 4.15
N GLY A 60 4.80 -4.47 3.23
CA GLY A 60 5.65 -3.32 2.85
C GLY A 60 6.89 -3.12 3.72
N TYR A 61 7.18 -4.02 4.66
CA TYR A 61 8.48 -4.04 5.33
C TYR A 61 9.60 -4.31 4.33
N ILE A 62 10.64 -3.47 4.38
CA ILE A 62 11.86 -3.60 3.59
C ILE A 62 13.00 -3.56 4.59
N ASP A 63 13.70 -4.68 4.77
CA ASP A 63 14.96 -4.70 5.50
C ASP A 63 15.98 -3.89 4.70
N ARG A 64 16.35 -2.72 5.22
CA ARG A 64 17.28 -1.80 4.55
C ARG A 64 18.75 -2.15 4.83
N GLY A 65 19.02 -3.26 5.52
CA GLY A 65 20.34 -3.67 5.97
C GLY A 65 21.06 -2.62 6.82
N THR A 66 22.29 -2.94 7.21
CA THR A 66 23.28 -1.90 7.52
C THR A 66 23.84 -1.50 6.17
N LYS A 67 23.54 -0.29 5.71
CA LYS A 67 24.18 0.21 4.49
C LYS A 67 25.69 0.18 4.70
N GLU A 68 26.42 -0.56 3.89
CA GLU A 68 27.85 -0.27 3.73
C GLU A 68 27.95 1.17 3.23
N GLU A 69 28.94 1.92 3.73
CA GLU A 69 29.14 3.34 3.43
C GLU A 69 29.33 3.52 1.91
N GLY A 70 28.24 3.76 1.17
CA GLY A 70 28.29 3.86 -0.29
C GLY A 70 27.02 3.46 -1.05
N GLU A 71 26.08 2.71 -0.47
CA GLU A 71 24.80 2.40 -1.14
C GLU A 71 23.80 3.57 -1.02
N VAL A 72 24.09 4.62 -1.78
CA VAL A 72 23.13 5.62 -2.19
C VAL A 72 22.31 5.01 -3.32
N CYS A 73 20.99 4.93 -3.13
CA CYS A 73 20.09 4.66 -4.25
C CYS A 73 20.14 5.93 -5.12
N GLU A 74 21.07 6.00 -6.07
CA GLU A 74 21.15 7.07 -7.06
C GLU A 74 19.88 7.01 -7.92
N ASP A 75 18.91 7.86 -7.59
CA ASP A 75 17.95 8.34 -8.56
C ASP A 75 18.61 9.47 -9.37
N ASP A 76 19.68 9.15 -10.10
CA ASP A 76 20.30 10.05 -11.09
C ASP A 76 19.54 9.98 -12.42
N HIS A 77 18.21 10.11 -12.36
CA HIS A 77 17.39 10.26 -13.57
C HIS A 77 16.23 11.26 -13.41
N HIS A 78 16.21 12.08 -12.36
CA HIS A 78 15.60 13.39 -12.47
C HIS A 78 16.52 14.30 -13.30
N LYS A 79 16.45 14.15 -14.63
CA LYS A 79 16.86 15.23 -15.53
C LYS A 79 16.09 16.45 -15.07
N HIS A 80 16.81 17.38 -14.46
CA HIS A 80 16.36 18.73 -14.17
C HIS A 80 15.75 19.27 -15.46
N GLU A 81 14.43 19.22 -15.59
CA GLU A 81 13.76 19.96 -16.65
C GLU A 81 14.16 21.43 -16.42
N PRO A 82 14.75 22.10 -17.42
CA PRO A 82 15.07 23.51 -17.26
C PRO A 82 13.78 24.26 -16.96
N GLU A 83 13.74 24.99 -15.84
CA GLU A 83 12.63 25.85 -15.43
C GLU A 83 11.93 26.47 -16.64
N PHE A 84 10.66 26.12 -16.83
CA PHE A 84 9.81 26.77 -17.83
C PHE A 84 9.62 28.23 -17.44
N LYS A 85 10.40 29.12 -18.05
CA LYS A 85 10.16 30.57 -17.97
C LYS A 85 9.04 30.91 -18.96
N PRO A 86 7.87 31.42 -18.51
CA PRO A 86 6.81 31.77 -19.43
C PRO A 86 7.31 32.84 -20.41
N ILE A 87 7.09 32.61 -21.71
CA ILE A 87 7.43 33.58 -22.76
C ILE A 87 6.56 34.82 -22.51
N ARG A 88 7.21 35.94 -22.18
CA ARG A 88 6.52 37.22 -22.07
C ARG A 88 6.22 37.71 -23.49
N PHE A 89 4.95 37.63 -23.89
CA PHE A 89 4.48 38.27 -25.11
C PHE A 89 4.64 39.79 -24.94
N VAL A 90 5.52 40.39 -25.74
CA VAL A 90 5.54 41.82 -26.08
C VAL A 90 4.98 41.95 -27.48
#